data_AF-A0A820PHX7-F1
#
_entry.id   AF-A0A820PHX7-F1
#
_cell.length_a   1.000
_cell.length_b   1.000
_cell.length_c   1.000
_cell.angle_alpha   90.00
_cell.angle_beta   90.00
_cell.angle_gamma   90.00
#
_symmetry.space_group_name_H-M   'P 1'
#
loop_
_entity.id
_entity.type
_entity.pdbx_description
1 polymer ?
#
loop_
_entity_poly.entity_id
_entity_poly.type
_entity_poly.pdbx_seq_one_letter_code
_entity_poly.pdbx_strand_id
1 'polypeptide(L)'
;MLISAIGDCVQLLNATLARVLAAGFNIDLTRTSSVLCKLRQYSYGGIIGVVLTCDWLSVIDQYLVTSRSARLRQLSTMKLAYRVSFGVIIFWALHSIPFFFFTNI
;
A
#
# COMPACT_ATOMS: atom_id res chain seq x y z
N MET A 1 -10.29 -2.73 3.79
CA MET A 1 -10.20 -3.50 5.06
C MET A 1 -9.22 -4.66 5.00
N LEU A 2 -9.46 -5.80 4.30
CA LEU A 2 -8.47 -6.90 4.29
C LEU A 2 -7.16 -6.51 3.60
N ILE A 3 -7.23 -5.84 2.44
CA ILE A 3 -6.06 -5.35 1.70
C ILE A 3 -5.25 -4.37 2.57
N SER A 4 -5.95 -3.48 3.27
CA SER A 4 -5.38 -2.52 4.21
C SER A 4 -4.62 -3.20 5.34
N ALA A 5 -5.26 -4.15 6.04
CA ALA A 5 -4.65 -4.90 7.13
C ALA A 5 -3.42 -5.72 6.70
N ILE A 6 -3.48 -6.34 5.52
CA ILE A 6 -2.32 -7.06 4.96
C ILE A 6 -1.19 -6.08 4.64
N GLY A 7 -1.51 -4.94 4.01
CA GLY A 7 -0.55 -3.89 3.69
C GLY A 7 0.16 -3.36 4.94
N ASP A 8 -0.62 -3.01 5.97
CA ASP A 8 -0.11 -2.52 7.25
C ASP A 8 0.79 -3.55 7.94
N CYS A 9 0.41 -4.83 7.95
CA CYS A 9 1.22 -5.92 8.50
C CYS A 9 2.56 -6.07 7.76
N VAL A 10 2.54 -6.13 6.42
CA VAL A 10 3.75 -6.22 5.61
C VAL A 10 4.67 -5.03 5.89
N GLN A 11 4.10 -3.85 6.06
CA GLN A 11 4.84 -2.64 6.30
C GLN A 11 5.43 -2.56 7.71
N LEU A 12 4.66 -2.99 8.72
CA LEU A 12 5.12 -3.15 10.09
C LEU A 12 6.30 -4.11 10.17
N LEU A 13 6.21 -5.28 9.52
CA LEU A 13 7.29 -6.26 9.48
C LEU A 13 8.56 -5.68 8.84
N ASN A 14 8.44 -5.04 7.68
CA ASN A 14 9.59 -4.42 7.01
C ASN A 14 10.23 -3.30 7.85
N ALA A 15 9.42 -2.45 8.48
CA ALA A 15 9.91 -1.33 9.28
C ALA A 15 10.55 -1.77 10.61
N THR A 16 10.03 -2.83 11.24
CA THR A 16 10.56 -3.37 12.49
C THR A 16 11.79 -4.21 12.26
N LEU A 17 11.80 -5.08 11.25
CA LEU A 17 12.96 -5.91 10.91
C LEU A 17 14.21 -5.07 10.67
N ALA A 18 14.09 -4.02 9.84
CA ALA A 18 15.20 -3.14 9.56
C ALA A 18 15.71 -2.37 10.80
N ARG A 19 14.80 -1.99 11.71
CA ARG A 19 15.17 -1.31 12.96
C ARG A 19 15.85 -2.26 13.95
N VAL A 20 15.36 -3.50 14.08
CA VAL A 20 15.95 -4.51 14.97
C VAL A 20 17.34 -4.89 14.51
N LEU A 21 17.56 -5.06 13.21
CA LEU A 21 18.89 -5.37 12.66
C LEU A 21 19.88 -4.22 12.82
N ALA A 22 19.45 -2.98 12.61
CA ALA A 22 20.30 -1.81 12.81
C ALA A 22 20.63 -1.58 14.31
N ALA A 23 19.61 -1.52 15.18
CA ALA A 23 19.80 -1.16 16.59
C ALA A 23 20.28 -2.33 17.46
N GLY A 24 19.84 -3.55 17.18
CA GLY A 24 20.17 -4.75 17.98
C GLY A 24 21.44 -5.46 17.53
N PHE A 25 21.79 -5.39 16.24
CA PHE A 25 22.91 -6.15 15.67
C PHE A 25 23.98 -5.28 15.00
N ASN A 26 23.81 -3.94 14.95
CA ASN A 26 24.68 -3.02 14.17
C ASN A 26 24.79 -3.40 12.68
N ILE A 27 23.80 -4.12 12.14
CA ILE A 27 23.74 -4.52 10.72
C ILE A 27 22.85 -3.54 9.99
N ASP A 28 23.46 -2.59 9.29
CA ASP A 28 22.74 -1.66 8.42
C ASP A 28 22.43 -2.30 7.07
N LEU A 29 21.28 -2.98 6.95
CA LEU A 29 20.80 -3.58 5.69
C LEU A 29 20.77 -2.59 4.52
N THR A 30 20.49 -1.33 4.80
CA THR A 30 20.50 -0.21 3.86
C THR A 30 21.88 0.08 3.27
N ARG A 31 22.94 -0.25 4.02
CA ARG A 31 24.33 -0.08 3.63
C ARG A 31 24.92 -1.37 3.05
N THR A 32 24.42 -2.53 3.47
CA THR A 32 24.84 -3.85 2.98
C THR A 32 24.32 -4.14 1.57
N SER A 33 23.13 -3.65 1.20
CA SER A 33 22.58 -3.87 -0.14
C SER A 33 21.73 -2.69 -0.62
N SER A 34 22.23 -2.03 -1.67
CA SER A 34 21.53 -0.95 -2.37
C SER A 34 20.19 -1.41 -2.96
N VAL A 35 20.09 -2.69 -3.35
CA VAL A 35 18.86 -3.29 -3.87
C VAL A 35 17.78 -3.38 -2.78
N LEU A 36 18.14 -3.79 -1.56
CA LEU A 36 17.21 -3.86 -0.42
C LEU A 36 16.72 -2.47 0.00
N CYS A 37 17.59 -1.45 -0.02
CA CYS A 37 17.19 -0.08 0.26
C CYS A 37 16.19 0.46 -0.78
N LYS A 38 16.49 0.26 -2.07
CA LYS A 38 15.58 0.66 -3.17
C LYS A 38 14.24 -0.09 -3.11
N LEU A 39 14.26 -1.38 -2.82
CA LEU A 39 13.04 -2.18 -2.67
C LEU A 39 12.20 -1.71 -1.47
N ARG A 40 12.84 -1.35 -0.36
CA ARG A 40 12.15 -0.78 0.81
C ARG A 40 11.48 0.56 0.47
N GLN A 41 12.17 1.44 -0.26
CA GLN A 41 11.62 2.73 -0.66
C GLN A 41 10.43 2.57 -1.62
N TYR A 42 10.58 1.66 -2.60
CA TYR A 42 9.52 1.29 -3.54
C TYR A 42 8.29 0.72 -2.81
N SER A 43 8.49 -0.24 -1.91
CA SER A 43 7.39 -0.88 -1.16
C SER A 43 6.73 0.10 -0.19
N TYR A 44 7.48 0.98 0.46
CA TYR A 44 6.90 2.00 1.34
C TYR A 44 6.02 2.99 0.57
N GLY A 45 6.49 3.54 -0.55
CA GLY A 45 5.70 4.47 -1.36
C GLY A 45 4.46 3.82 -1.97
N GLY A 46 4.59 2.61 -2.51
CA GLY A 46 3.50 1.92 -3.19
C GLY A 46 2.44 1.36 -2.25
N ILE A 47 2.86 0.62 -1.21
CA ILE A 47 1.91 -0.04 -0.30
C ILE A 47 1.09 1.00 0.48
N ILE A 48 1.72 2.08 0.98
CA ILE A 48 1.00 3.16 1.68
C ILE A 48 -0.08 3.76 0.78
N GLY A 49 0.29 4.10 -0.46
CA GLY A 49 -0.64 4.68 -1.40
C GLY A 49 -1.84 3.77 -1.66
N VAL A 50 -1.59 2.47 -1.89
CA VAL A 50 -2.65 1.47 -2.08
C VAL A 50 -3.56 1.39 -0.85
N VAL A 51 -2.99 1.27 0.36
CA VAL A 51 -3.74 1.13 1.60
C VAL A 51 -4.65 2.34 1.84
N LEU A 52 -4.09 3.56 1.78
CA LEU A 52 -4.85 4.80 1.93
C LEU A 52 -5.98 4.87 0.90
N THR A 53 -5.69 4.68 -0.37
CA THR A 53 -6.72 4.82 -1.41
C THR A 53 -7.83 3.78 -1.25
N CYS A 54 -7.48 2.54 -0.88
CA CYS A 54 -8.45 1.47 -0.61
C CYS A 54 -9.30 1.75 0.63
N ASP A 55 -8.75 2.38 1.67
CA ASP A 55 -9.51 2.74 2.87
C ASP A 55 -10.53 3.84 2.59
N TRP A 56 -10.13 4.88 1.88
CA TRP A 56 -11.05 5.94 1.45
C TRP A 56 -12.17 5.37 0.56
N LEU A 57 -11.84 4.47 -0.37
CA LEU A 57 -12.83 3.76 -1.19
C LEU A 57 -13.76 2.88 -0.35
N SER A 58 -13.24 2.23 0.70
CA SER A 58 -14.05 1.41 1.61
C SER A 58 -15.07 2.26 2.39
N VAL A 59 -14.68 3.48 2.80
CA VAL A 59 -15.60 4.41 3.46
C VAL A 59 -16.68 4.90 2.50
N ILE A 60 -16.31 5.22 1.26
CA ILE A 60 -17.27 5.60 0.21
C ILE A 60 -18.24 4.45 -0.07
N ASP A 61 -17.74 3.22 -0.18
CA ASP A 61 -18.57 2.05 -0.43
C ASP A 61 -19.58 1.82 0.72
N GLN A 62 -19.12 1.92 1.98
CA GLN A 62 -19.99 1.86 3.16
C GLN A 62 -21.05 2.97 3.15
N TYR A 63 -20.69 4.19 2.76
CA TYR A 63 -21.63 5.31 2.61
C TYR A 63 -22.69 5.03 1.52
N LEU A 64 -22.28 4.49 0.37
CA LEU A 64 -23.19 4.14 -0.72
C LEU A 64 -24.16 3.03 -0.32
N VAL A 65 -23.69 2.01 0.40
CA VAL A 65 -24.52 0.89 0.87
C VAL A 65 -25.53 1.32 1.93
N THR A 66 -25.14 2.22 2.83
CA THR A 66 -26.00 2.73 3.91
C THR A 66 -26.97 3.83 3.45
N SER A 67 -26.81 4.35 2.24
CA SER A 67 -27.69 5.37 1.68
C SER A 67 -29.12 4.87 1.49
N ARG A 68 -30.11 5.74 1.77
CA ARG A 68 -31.54 5.46 1.54
C ARG A 68 -31.91 5.41 0.05
N SER A 69 -31.05 5.93 -0.82
CA SER A 69 -31.29 5.95 -2.27
C SER A 69 -30.93 4.61 -2.91
N ALA A 70 -31.93 3.92 -3.46
CA ALA A 70 -31.72 2.66 -4.19
C ALA A 70 -30.75 2.81 -5.36
N ARG A 71 -30.73 3.98 -6.02
CA ARG A 71 -29.81 4.27 -7.14
C ARG A 71 -28.36 4.35 -6.67
N LEU A 72 -28.10 4.94 -5.51
CA LEU A 72 -26.74 5.01 -4.94
C LEU A 72 -26.27 3.63 -4.46
N ARG A 73 -27.16 2.85 -3.86
CA ARG A 73 -26.85 1.48 -3.42
C ARG A 73 -26.48 0.56 -4.57
N GLN A 74 -27.10 0.72 -5.75
CA GLN A 74 -26.79 -0.06 -6.95
C GLN A 74 -25.39 0.22 -7.53
N LEU A 75 -24.75 1.34 -7.18
CA LEU A 75 -23.38 1.63 -7.61
C LEU A 75 -22.35 0.81 -6.83
N SER A 76 -22.64 0.46 -5.57
CA SER A 76 -21.83 -0.46 -4.79
C SER A 76 -22.05 -1.88 -5.29
N THR A 77 -21.14 -2.34 -6.14
CA THR A 77 -21.12 -3.72 -6.65
C THR A 77 -19.75 -4.34 -6.43
N MET A 78 -19.74 -5.62 -6.08
CA MET A 78 -18.50 -6.36 -5.83
C MET A 78 -17.57 -6.33 -7.06
N LYS A 79 -18.15 -6.40 -8.27
CA LYS A 79 -17.40 -6.32 -9.54
C LYS A 79 -16.68 -4.97 -9.71
N LEU A 80 -17.34 -3.86 -9.35
CA LEU A 80 -16.72 -2.54 -9.42
C LEU A 80 -15.62 -2.40 -8.36
N ALA A 81 -15.86 -2.87 -7.13
CA ALA A 81 -14.87 -2.85 -6.07
C ALA A 81 -13.57 -3.56 -6.46
N TYR A 82 -13.66 -4.76 -7.08
CA TYR A 82 -12.49 -5.46 -7.59
C TYR A 82 -11.77 -4.70 -8.72
N ARG A 83 -12.51 -4.17 -9.70
CA ARG A 83 -11.92 -3.43 -10.82
C ARG A 83 -11.20 -2.17 -10.36
N VAL A 84 -11.80 -1.41 -9.44
CA VAL A 84 -11.21 -0.19 -8.88
C VAL A 84 -9.99 -0.53 -8.03
N SER A 85 -10.08 -1.53 -7.15
CA SER A 85 -8.95 -1.95 -6.31
C SER A 85 -7.76 -2.40 -7.16
N PHE A 86 -8.01 -3.16 -8.24
CA PHE A 86 -6.96 -3.58 -9.17
C PHE A 86 -6.33 -2.39 -9.90
N GLY A 87 -7.14 -1.42 -10.35
CA GLY A 87 -6.64 -0.19 -10.96
C GLY A 87 -5.77 0.64 -10.01
N VAL A 88 -6.17 0.74 -8.74
CA VAL A 88 -5.39 1.43 -7.68
C VAL A 88 -4.03 0.76 -7.47
N ILE A 89 -3.98 -0.58 -7.41
CA ILE A 89 -2.73 -1.33 -7.26
C ILE A 89 -1.79 -1.04 -8.44
N ILE A 90 -2.30 -1.09 -9.68
CA ILE A 90 -1.48 -0.79 -10.87
C ILE A 90 -0.98 0.65 -10.84
N PHE A 91 -1.86 1.61 -10.55
CA PHE A 91 -1.51 3.02 -10.51
C PHE A 91 -0.37 3.29 -9.52
N TRP A 92 -0.49 2.78 -8.29
CA TRP A 92 0.54 2.96 -7.27
C TRP A 92 1.80 2.16 -7.55
N ALA A 93 1.70 0.97 -8.16
CA ALA A 93 2.88 0.23 -8.62
C ALA A 93 3.68 1.07 -9.64
N LEU A 94 3.01 1.63 -10.65
CA LEU A 94 3.63 2.50 -11.66
C LEU A 94 4.21 3.78 -11.05
N HIS A 95 3.47 4.43 -10.14
CA HIS A 95 3.94 5.63 -9.43
C HIS A 95 5.16 5.35 -8.55
N SER A 96 5.33 4.11 -8.10
CA SER A 96 6.46 3.71 -7.25
C SER A 96 7.72 3.42 -8.06
N ILE A 97 7.62 3.13 -9.36
CA ILE A 97 8.75 2.81 -10.24
C ILE A 97 9.84 3.91 -10.23
N PRO A 98 9.52 5.22 -10.35
CA PRO A 98 10.53 6.28 -10.26
C PRO A 98 11.36 6.22 -8.97
N PHE A 99 10.77 5.88 -7.82
CA PHE A 99 11.52 5.72 -6.57
C PHE A 99 12.56 4.60 -6.66
N PHE A 100 12.35 3.58 -7.49
CA PHE A 100 13.36 2.54 -7.69
C PHE A 100 14.60 3.06 -8.45
N PHE A 101 14.40 3.95 -9.42
CA PHE A 101 15.47 4.46 -10.29
C PHE A 101 16.16 5.72 -9.76
N PHE A 102 15.42 6.65 -9.17
CA PHE A 102 15.95 7.96 -8.74
C PHE A 102 16.60 7.96 -7.35
N THR A 103 16.40 6.90 -6.56
CA THR A 103 17.09 6.77 -5.27
C THR A 103 18.56 6.41 -5.54
N ASN A 104 19.39 7.43 -5.77
CA ASN A 104 20.84 7.31 -5.83
C ASN A 104 21.35 7.08 -4.40
N ILE A 105 21.88 5.88 -4.16
CA ILE A 105 22.66 5.53 -2.96
C ILE A 105 24.06 5.25 -3.46
#